data_AF-A0A2I4CVP5-F1
#
_entry.id   AF-A0A2I4CVP5-F1
#
_cell.length_a   1.000
_cell.length_b   1.000
_cell.length_c   1.000
_cell.angle_alpha   90.00
_cell.angle_beta   90.00
_cell.angle_gamma   90.00
#
_symmetry.space_group_name_H-M   'P 1'
#
loop_
_entity.id
_entity.type
_entity.pdbx_description
1 polymer ?
#
loop_
_entity_poly.entity_id
_entity_poly.type
_entity_poly.pdbx_seq_one_letter_code
_entity_poly.pdbx_strand_id
1 'polypeptide(L)'
;DGDGFLSMAECQYIIKHELDTLRAKDETHVPGYTQAKLYPGKSIIRRLQSKGILIQIFPLHDKEELKRLSFSWYKKFKLSLQPLDDIRHYFGEGQALYFGFLEYFTFALIPMALIGVPYYLFDWEDYDKYVVFAVFNVIWCTVILELWKRHSASLAYSWGTLSRKKAFEEPRPGFHGVLGFNPVTGREEPLYPNAKRQLRIYLVSLPFVLLCLYISLYVMMIYFLMEGWVLSIHDENPTFWTGLLLFIPSIIYAVVIEAMNLVYRYAAEFLTDWENHRLESSYQNHLILKVLVFNFFNCFASLFYIAFVMRDMALLRHSLATLLITSQILNQIMEAFLPYWLQRRRNKKMVRKVQKRRTLEGKALPLEEQVRLEADMSTYLG
;
A
#
# COMPACT_ATOMS: atom_id res chain seq x y z
N ASP A 1 3.31 39.03 -10.09
CA ASP A 1 2.49 37.87 -10.46
C ASP A 1 3.10 36.62 -9.85
N GLY A 2 2.65 36.27 -8.63
CA GLY A 2 3.24 35.24 -7.76
C GLY A 2 2.47 33.93 -7.71
N ASP A 3 1.47 33.76 -8.59
CA ASP A 3 0.52 32.63 -8.57
C ASP A 3 1.13 31.28 -8.96
N GLY A 4 2.44 31.20 -9.23
CA GLY A 4 3.15 29.98 -9.59
C GLY A 4 4.20 29.51 -8.57
N PHE A 5 4.31 30.15 -7.40
CA PHE A 5 5.34 29.78 -6.41
C PHE A 5 5.03 28.46 -5.69
N LEU A 6 3.77 28.24 -5.30
CA LEU A 6 3.31 26.99 -4.69
C LEU A 6 2.53 26.17 -5.71
N SER A 7 2.82 24.88 -5.82
CA SER A 7 2.04 23.98 -6.65
C SER A 7 0.65 23.74 -6.04
N MET A 8 -0.31 23.25 -6.85
CA MET A 8 -1.61 22.86 -6.34
C MET A 8 -1.48 21.76 -5.26
N ALA A 9 -0.56 20.80 -5.43
CA ALA A 9 -0.31 19.75 -4.47
C ALA A 9 0.20 20.30 -3.12
N GLU A 10 1.10 21.29 -3.15
CA GLU A 10 1.62 21.97 -1.95
C GLU A 10 0.52 22.75 -1.24
N CYS A 11 -0.28 23.52 -1.98
CA CYS A 11 -1.44 24.25 -1.45
C CYS A 11 -2.42 23.30 -0.76
N GLN A 12 -2.78 22.19 -1.41
CA GLN A 12 -3.69 21.18 -0.85
C GLN A 12 -3.09 20.50 0.39
N TYR A 13 -1.79 20.24 0.39
CA TYR A 13 -1.09 19.70 1.55
C TYR A 13 -1.12 20.66 2.74
N ILE A 14 -0.87 21.96 2.51
CA ILE A 14 -0.93 22.99 3.57
C ILE A 14 -2.35 23.08 4.15
N ILE A 15 -3.38 23.11 3.30
CA ILE A 15 -4.78 23.13 3.76
C ILE A 15 -5.08 21.90 4.61
N LYS A 16 -4.68 20.70 4.14
CA LYS A 16 -4.87 19.46 4.90
C LYS A 16 -4.13 19.53 6.24
N HIS A 17 -2.91 20.03 6.24
CA HIS A 17 -2.10 20.19 7.45
C HIS A 17 -2.80 21.07 8.48
N GLU A 18 -3.28 22.25 8.07
CA GLU A 18 -4.02 23.16 8.96
C GLU A 18 -5.33 22.56 9.47
N LEU A 19 -6.03 21.77 8.65
CA LEU A 19 -7.22 21.04 9.13
C LEU A 19 -6.83 19.96 10.16
N ASP A 20 -5.76 19.22 9.89
CA ASP A 20 -5.26 18.17 10.77
C ASP A 20 -4.66 18.72 12.06
N THR A 21 -4.29 20.01 12.16
CA THR A 21 -3.82 20.68 13.39
C THR A 21 -4.92 21.24 14.26
N LEU A 22 -6.13 21.44 13.76
CA LEU A 22 -7.23 21.99 14.56
C LEU A 22 -7.45 21.17 15.84
N ARG A 23 -7.23 21.79 17.00
CA ARG A 23 -7.41 21.19 18.33
C ARG A 23 -8.51 21.93 19.09
N ALA A 24 -9.32 21.16 19.83
CA ALA A 24 -10.26 21.73 20.80
C ALA A 24 -9.48 22.40 21.95
N LYS A 25 -9.99 23.53 22.45
CA LYS A 25 -9.42 24.26 23.58
C LYS A 25 -10.37 24.18 24.76
N ASP A 26 -11.46 24.93 24.70
CA ASP A 26 -12.43 25.07 25.79
C ASP A 26 -13.68 24.20 25.59
N GLU A 27 -13.85 23.66 24.37
CA GLU A 27 -15.04 22.90 24.00
C GLU A 27 -15.04 21.52 24.65
N THR A 28 -16.12 21.20 25.37
CA THR A 28 -16.34 19.88 25.99
C THR A 28 -16.98 18.89 25.03
N HIS A 29 -17.65 19.37 23.98
CA HIS A 29 -18.30 18.58 22.95
C HIS A 29 -18.41 19.38 21.65
N VAL A 30 -18.58 18.68 20.53
CA VAL A 30 -18.87 19.33 19.25
C VAL A 30 -20.25 20.02 19.36
N PRO A 31 -20.36 21.32 19.02
CA PRO A 31 -21.64 22.03 19.06
C PRO A 31 -22.73 21.28 18.29
N GLY A 32 -23.88 21.06 18.92
CA GLY A 32 -24.99 20.29 18.35
C GLY A 32 -24.90 18.76 18.52
N TYR A 33 -23.75 18.22 18.97
CA TYR A 33 -23.54 16.79 19.15
C TYR A 33 -22.96 16.47 20.53
N THR A 34 -23.84 16.31 21.53
CA THR A 34 -23.45 15.99 22.92
C THR A 34 -22.70 14.66 23.07
N GLN A 35 -22.91 13.72 22.15
CA GLN A 35 -22.22 12.41 22.09
C GLN A 35 -20.77 12.51 21.60
N ALA A 36 -20.40 13.63 20.97
CA ALA A 36 -19.08 13.87 20.40
C ALA A 36 -18.22 14.70 21.38
N LYS A 37 -17.78 14.05 22.47
CA LYS A 37 -16.96 14.71 23.52
C LYS A 37 -15.61 15.17 22.98
N LEU A 38 -15.26 16.40 23.30
CA LEU A 38 -13.96 17.02 23.06
C LEU A 38 -13.25 17.25 24.41
N TYR A 39 -11.94 17.26 24.36
CA TYR A 39 -11.09 17.61 25.49
C TYR A 39 -9.95 18.50 24.96
N PRO A 40 -9.36 19.36 25.82
CA PRO A 40 -8.28 20.24 25.41
C PRO A 40 -7.16 19.46 24.71
N GLY A 41 -6.78 19.90 23.52
CA GLY A 41 -5.75 19.25 22.70
C GLY A 41 -6.23 18.06 21.86
N LYS A 42 -7.54 17.75 21.80
CA LYS A 42 -8.06 16.72 20.88
C LYS A 42 -8.22 17.28 19.46
N SER A 43 -7.75 16.54 18.46
CA SER A 43 -8.01 16.84 17.04
C SER A 43 -9.51 16.89 16.74
N ILE A 44 -9.97 18.03 16.23
CA ILE A 44 -11.38 18.29 15.89
C ILE A 44 -11.78 17.44 14.68
N ILE A 45 -11.00 17.53 13.59
CA ILE A 45 -11.28 16.79 12.34
C ILE A 45 -11.34 15.28 12.59
N ARG A 46 -10.40 14.72 13.37
CA ARG A 46 -10.44 13.29 13.71
C ARG A 46 -11.70 12.92 14.50
N ARG A 47 -12.15 13.79 15.41
CA ARG A 47 -13.37 13.55 16.18
C ARG A 47 -14.60 13.54 15.26
N LEU A 48 -14.69 14.52 14.36
CA LEU A 48 -15.79 14.62 13.39
C LEU A 48 -15.85 13.39 12.49
N GLN A 49 -14.70 12.90 12.00
CA GLN A 49 -14.61 11.67 11.21
C GLN A 49 -15.02 10.44 12.03
N SER A 50 -14.51 10.29 13.26
CA SER A 50 -14.82 9.12 14.10
C SER A 50 -16.31 9.00 14.48
N LYS A 51 -17.03 10.13 14.47
CA LYS A 51 -18.47 10.19 14.80
C LYS A 51 -19.35 10.25 13.55
N GLY A 52 -18.77 10.17 12.36
CA GLY A 52 -19.51 10.20 11.09
C GLY A 52 -20.17 11.55 10.79
N ILE A 53 -19.80 12.63 11.49
CA ILE A 53 -20.28 13.98 11.21
C ILE A 53 -19.61 14.50 9.94
N LEU A 54 -18.31 14.23 9.82
CA LEU A 54 -17.52 14.48 8.63
C LEU A 54 -17.26 13.14 7.95
N ILE A 55 -17.79 12.95 6.74
CA ILE A 55 -17.68 11.67 6.01
C ILE A 55 -16.25 11.51 5.46
N GLN A 56 -15.77 12.49 4.69
CA GLN A 56 -14.47 12.42 4.02
C GLN A 56 -13.92 13.82 3.71
N ILE A 57 -12.60 13.93 3.57
CA ILE A 57 -11.88 15.10 3.07
C ILE A 57 -10.97 14.58 1.95
N PHE A 58 -11.08 15.16 0.75
CA PHE A 58 -10.25 14.79 -0.40
C PHE A 58 -9.88 16.04 -1.22
N PRO A 59 -8.69 16.07 -1.83
CA PRO A 59 -8.29 17.16 -2.72
C PRO A 59 -9.03 17.09 -4.07
N LEU A 60 -9.18 18.23 -4.74
CA LEU A 60 -9.74 18.31 -6.09
C LEU A 60 -8.64 18.12 -7.15
N HIS A 61 -8.96 17.42 -8.24
CA HIS A 61 -8.06 17.28 -9.38
C HIS A 61 -8.20 18.43 -10.38
N ASP A 62 -7.07 18.93 -10.87
CA ASP A 62 -7.01 19.76 -12.07
C ASP A 62 -7.00 18.87 -13.33
N LYS A 63 -8.09 18.95 -14.11
CA LYS A 63 -8.29 18.14 -15.31
C LYS A 63 -7.33 18.51 -16.44
N GLU A 64 -6.89 19.77 -16.52
CA GLU A 64 -6.04 20.24 -17.61
C GLU A 64 -4.60 19.79 -17.39
N GLU A 65 -4.07 20.00 -16.19
CA GLU A 65 -2.74 19.54 -15.80
C GLU A 65 -2.63 18.02 -15.85
N LEU A 66 -3.63 17.30 -15.32
CA LEU A 66 -3.66 15.84 -15.41
C LEU A 66 -3.66 15.33 -16.85
N LYS A 67 -4.35 16.04 -17.76
CA LYS A 67 -4.35 15.68 -19.19
C LYS A 67 -2.96 15.90 -19.81
N ARG A 68 -2.25 16.98 -19.46
CA ARG A 68 -0.87 17.24 -19.91
C ARG A 68 0.09 16.17 -19.38
N LEU A 69 0.04 15.87 -18.08
CA LEU A 69 0.81 14.81 -17.44
C LEU A 69 0.53 13.44 -18.07
N SER A 70 -0.73 13.11 -18.35
CA SER A 70 -1.09 11.85 -19.02
C SER A 70 -0.45 11.70 -20.40
N PHE A 71 -0.26 12.82 -21.10
CA PHE A 71 0.33 12.82 -22.42
C PHE A 71 1.85 12.65 -22.36
N SER A 72 2.53 13.30 -21.42
CA SER A 72 3.97 13.13 -21.22
C SER A 72 4.33 11.74 -20.69
N TRP A 73 3.50 11.18 -19.80
CA TRP A 73 3.83 9.97 -19.05
C TRP A 73 3.60 8.67 -19.81
N TYR A 74 2.39 8.43 -20.36
CA TYR A 74 2.05 7.11 -20.93
C TYR A 74 1.46 7.13 -22.35
N LYS A 75 1.12 8.30 -22.90
CA LYS A 75 0.62 8.36 -24.30
C LYS A 75 1.72 8.52 -25.34
N LYS A 76 2.93 8.87 -24.93
CA LYS A 76 4.11 8.85 -25.80
C LYS A 76 4.58 7.39 -25.93
N PHE A 77 4.60 6.87 -27.16
CA PHE A 77 5.09 5.52 -27.47
C PHE A 77 6.63 5.37 -27.41
N LYS A 78 7.35 6.39 -26.94
CA LYS A 78 8.82 6.35 -26.85
C LYS A 78 9.23 5.77 -25.50
N LEU A 79 10.26 4.94 -25.51
CA LEU A 79 10.96 4.50 -24.30
C LEU A 79 11.73 5.70 -23.72
N SER A 80 11.02 6.58 -23.00
CA SER A 80 11.60 7.70 -22.27
C SER A 80 11.54 7.45 -20.78
N LEU A 81 12.47 8.05 -20.04
CA LEU A 81 12.37 8.14 -18.59
C LEU A 81 11.05 8.80 -18.18
N GLN A 82 10.51 8.37 -17.05
CA GLN A 82 9.29 8.88 -16.45
C GLN A 82 9.50 10.35 -16.04
N PRO A 83 8.50 11.22 -16.25
CA PRO A 83 8.59 12.62 -15.86
C PRO A 83 8.39 12.79 -14.35
N LEU A 84 9.38 12.42 -13.54
CA LEU A 84 9.28 12.38 -12.07
C LEU A 84 8.94 13.74 -11.45
N ASP A 85 9.49 14.83 -11.98
CA ASP A 85 9.20 16.18 -11.47
C ASP A 85 7.76 16.61 -11.77
N ASP A 86 7.21 16.28 -12.94
CA ASP A 86 5.80 16.56 -13.25
C ASP A 86 4.86 15.73 -12.35
N ILE A 87 5.20 14.46 -12.10
CA ILE A 87 4.46 13.58 -11.17
C ILE A 87 4.51 14.18 -9.77
N ARG A 88 5.67 14.68 -9.33
CA ARG A 88 5.83 15.35 -8.04
C ARG A 88 4.96 16.60 -7.94
N HIS A 89 5.00 17.48 -8.94
CA HIS A 89 4.24 18.72 -8.90
C HIS A 89 2.74 18.49 -8.77
N TYR A 90 2.22 17.40 -9.36
CA TYR A 90 0.79 17.08 -9.33
C TYR A 90 0.37 16.19 -8.15
N PHE A 91 1.13 15.14 -7.81
CA PHE A 91 0.77 14.15 -6.78
C PHE A 91 1.55 14.29 -5.46
N GLY A 92 2.59 15.12 -5.43
CA GLY A 92 3.51 15.26 -4.30
C GLY A 92 4.69 14.27 -4.31
N GLU A 93 5.62 14.47 -3.38
CA GLU A 93 6.89 13.73 -3.34
C GLU A 93 6.74 12.25 -3.04
N GLY A 94 5.73 11.86 -2.24
CA GLY A 94 5.53 10.46 -1.86
C GLY A 94 5.27 9.56 -3.07
N GLN A 95 4.36 9.99 -3.96
CA GLN A 95 4.04 9.24 -5.17
C GLN A 95 5.16 9.35 -6.21
N ALA A 96 5.79 10.51 -6.36
CA ALA A 96 6.94 10.66 -7.23
C ALA A 96 8.11 9.74 -6.84
N LEU A 97 8.37 9.58 -5.54
CA LEU A 97 9.41 8.67 -5.05
C LEU A 97 9.07 7.20 -5.34
N TYR A 98 7.79 6.81 -5.23
CA TYR A 98 7.33 5.47 -5.61
C TYR A 98 7.59 5.19 -7.10
N PHE A 99 7.16 6.09 -7.99
CA PHE A 99 7.38 5.92 -9.43
C PHE A 99 8.86 5.99 -9.82
N GLY A 100 9.65 6.83 -9.14
CA GLY A 100 11.10 6.86 -9.29
C GLY A 100 11.75 5.53 -8.88
N PHE A 101 11.29 4.93 -7.78
CA PHE A 101 11.75 3.60 -7.38
C PHE A 101 11.34 2.52 -8.38
N LEU A 102 10.11 2.56 -8.88
CA LEU A 102 9.61 1.62 -9.88
C LEU A 102 10.43 1.67 -11.16
N GLU A 103 10.72 2.87 -11.67
CA GLU A 103 11.60 3.06 -12.81
C GLU A 103 13.00 2.49 -12.55
N TYR A 104 13.62 2.92 -11.45
CA TYR A 104 14.95 2.47 -11.05
C TYR A 104 15.03 0.94 -10.94
N PHE A 105 14.06 0.34 -10.25
CA PHE A 105 14.00 -1.09 -10.00
C PHE A 105 13.77 -1.88 -11.30
N THR A 106 12.94 -1.35 -12.22
CA THR A 106 12.74 -1.96 -13.54
C THR A 106 14.05 -2.04 -14.32
N PHE A 107 14.82 -0.95 -14.37
CA PHE A 107 16.14 -0.97 -15.03
C PHE A 107 17.16 -1.85 -14.29
N ALA A 108 17.10 -1.90 -12.96
CA ALA A 108 17.97 -2.72 -12.13
C ALA A 108 17.73 -4.24 -12.31
N LEU A 109 16.53 -4.66 -12.70
CA LEU A 109 16.21 -6.06 -13.00
C LEU A 109 16.70 -6.51 -14.38
N ILE A 110 16.96 -5.59 -15.32
CA ILE A 110 17.37 -5.93 -16.69
C ILE A 110 18.66 -6.77 -16.72
N PRO A 111 19.76 -6.42 -16.01
CA PRO A 111 20.95 -7.26 -15.99
C PRO A 111 20.71 -8.66 -15.43
N MET A 112 19.87 -8.80 -14.38
CA MET A 112 19.50 -10.12 -13.85
C MET A 112 18.72 -10.94 -14.87
N ALA A 113 17.80 -10.33 -15.61
CA ALA A 113 17.06 -11.01 -16.68
C ALA A 113 17.98 -11.40 -17.85
N LEU A 114 18.87 -10.50 -18.29
CA LEU A 114 19.80 -10.75 -19.39
C LEU A 114 20.78 -11.88 -19.10
N ILE A 115 21.21 -12.02 -17.84
CA ILE A 115 22.06 -13.14 -17.41
C ILE A 115 21.23 -14.39 -17.15
N GLY A 116 20.06 -14.27 -16.51
CA GLY A 116 19.22 -15.43 -16.15
C GLY A 116 18.59 -16.16 -17.33
N VAL A 117 18.23 -15.45 -18.41
CA VAL A 117 17.58 -16.06 -19.59
C VAL A 117 18.49 -17.09 -20.29
N PRO A 118 19.76 -16.80 -20.62
CA PRO A 118 20.69 -17.81 -21.13
C PRO A 118 20.86 -19.01 -20.20
N TYR A 119 20.92 -18.77 -18.88
CA TYR A 119 21.04 -19.86 -17.90
C TYR A 119 19.87 -20.84 -17.99
N TYR A 120 18.65 -20.31 -18.19
CA TYR A 120 17.45 -21.13 -18.35
C TYR A 120 17.35 -21.79 -19.74
N LEU A 121 17.66 -21.06 -20.82
CA LEU A 121 17.50 -21.56 -22.19
C LEU A 121 18.54 -22.62 -22.60
N PHE A 122 19.77 -22.48 -22.12
CA PHE A 122 20.87 -23.40 -22.44
C PHE A 122 21.13 -24.44 -21.36
N ASP A 123 20.26 -24.50 -20.34
CA ASP A 123 20.33 -25.45 -19.23
C ASP A 123 21.72 -25.50 -18.58
N TRP A 124 22.22 -24.32 -18.19
CA TRP A 124 23.55 -24.14 -17.61
C TRP A 124 23.56 -24.57 -16.13
N GLU A 125 23.40 -25.87 -15.90
CA GLU A 125 23.27 -26.48 -14.56
C GLU A 125 24.60 -26.95 -13.93
N ASP A 126 25.75 -26.58 -14.51
CA ASP A 126 27.05 -26.92 -13.94
C ASP A 126 27.31 -26.17 -12.63
N TYR A 127 28.01 -26.82 -11.69
CA TYR A 127 28.35 -26.26 -10.37
C TYR A 127 29.02 -24.88 -10.48
N ASP A 128 30.03 -24.74 -11.33
CA ASP A 128 30.75 -23.49 -11.53
C ASP A 128 29.82 -22.36 -12.00
N LYS A 129 28.85 -22.70 -12.86
CA LYS A 129 27.88 -21.74 -13.40
C LYS A 129 26.91 -21.29 -12.30
N TYR A 130 26.41 -22.21 -11.46
CA TYR A 130 25.58 -21.83 -10.31
C TYR A 130 26.31 -20.93 -9.32
N VAL A 131 27.59 -21.22 -9.03
CA VAL A 131 28.40 -20.37 -8.14
C VAL A 131 28.55 -18.96 -8.73
N VAL A 132 28.90 -18.85 -10.02
CA VAL A 132 29.02 -17.55 -10.70
C VAL A 132 27.71 -16.77 -10.67
N PHE A 133 26.58 -17.43 -10.96
CA PHE A 133 25.26 -16.78 -10.94
C PHE A 133 24.84 -16.33 -9.54
N ALA A 134 25.07 -17.14 -8.51
CA ALA A 134 24.75 -16.80 -7.13
C ALA A 134 25.58 -15.62 -6.62
N VAL A 135 26.91 -15.63 -6.87
CA VAL A 135 27.81 -14.53 -6.50
C VAL A 135 27.40 -13.24 -7.19
N PHE A 136 27.10 -13.31 -8.50
CA PHE A 136 26.58 -12.17 -9.24
C PHE A 136 25.30 -11.62 -8.60
N ASN A 137 24.30 -12.46 -8.30
CA ASN A 137 23.03 -12.02 -7.72
C ASN A 137 23.20 -11.35 -6.35
N VAL A 138 24.06 -11.89 -5.48
CA VAL A 138 24.31 -11.30 -4.14
C VAL A 138 25.00 -9.94 -4.25
N ILE A 139 26.03 -9.83 -5.10
CA ILE A 139 26.73 -8.56 -5.35
C ILE A 139 25.76 -7.56 -5.98
N TRP A 140 25.02 -7.96 -7.01
CA TRP A 140 24.09 -7.11 -7.72
C TRP A 140 22.97 -6.60 -6.81
N CYS A 141 22.37 -7.48 -5.98
CA CYS A 141 21.37 -7.10 -4.97
C CYS A 141 21.90 -6.03 -4.00
N THR A 142 23.16 -6.15 -3.58
CA THR A 142 23.79 -5.15 -2.71
C THR A 142 23.99 -3.82 -3.45
N VAL A 143 24.50 -3.88 -4.69
CA VAL A 143 24.76 -2.70 -5.52
C VAL A 143 23.48 -1.93 -5.81
N ILE A 144 22.38 -2.60 -6.17
CA ILE A 144 21.12 -1.92 -6.50
C ILE A 144 20.53 -1.20 -5.28
N LEU A 145 20.64 -1.77 -4.08
CA LEU A 145 20.14 -1.13 -2.87
C LEU A 145 20.97 0.11 -2.48
N GLU A 146 22.29 0.04 -2.62
CA GLU A 146 23.18 1.18 -2.34
C GLU A 146 23.06 2.30 -3.39
N LEU A 147 22.94 1.95 -4.66
CA LEU A 147 22.70 2.92 -5.73
C LEU A 147 21.33 3.59 -5.58
N TRP A 148 20.29 2.85 -5.18
CA TRP A 148 19.00 3.44 -4.85
C TRP A 148 19.10 4.44 -3.71
N LYS A 149 19.80 4.14 -2.61
CA LYS A 149 19.99 5.09 -1.50
C LYS A 149 20.62 6.40 -1.99
N ARG A 150 21.65 6.31 -2.85
CA ARG A 150 22.30 7.49 -3.45
C ARG A 150 21.35 8.27 -4.36
N HIS A 151 20.60 7.58 -5.21
CA HIS A 151 19.65 8.21 -6.13
C HIS A 151 18.49 8.86 -5.38
N SER A 152 17.90 8.16 -4.41
CA SER A 152 16.87 8.67 -3.52
C SER A 152 17.32 9.91 -2.74
N ALA A 153 18.57 9.93 -2.25
CA ALA A 153 19.14 11.12 -1.61
C ALA A 153 19.27 12.31 -2.58
N SER A 154 19.68 12.06 -3.83
CA SER A 154 19.75 13.09 -4.87
C SER A 154 18.38 13.68 -5.19
N LEU A 155 17.35 12.84 -5.32
CA LEU A 155 15.96 13.28 -5.52
C LEU A 155 15.43 14.05 -4.31
N ALA A 156 15.65 13.55 -3.09
CA ALA A 156 15.22 14.24 -1.88
C ALA A 156 15.93 15.60 -1.70
N TYR A 157 17.17 15.72 -2.15
CA TYR A 157 17.90 16.99 -2.17
C TYR A 157 17.35 17.95 -3.21
N SER A 158 17.15 17.52 -4.46
CA SER A 158 16.59 18.37 -5.52
C SER A 158 15.17 18.84 -5.19
N TRP A 159 14.40 18.01 -4.49
CA TRP A 159 13.06 18.33 -4.03
C TRP A 159 13.03 19.15 -2.73
N GLY A 160 14.17 19.33 -2.05
CA GLY A 160 14.25 20.07 -0.79
C GLY A 160 13.65 19.34 0.42
N THR A 161 13.24 18.08 0.28
CA THR A 161 12.64 17.28 1.37
C THR A 161 13.66 16.64 2.29
N LEU A 162 14.92 16.49 1.85
CA LEU A 162 16.01 15.92 2.67
C LEU A 162 16.26 16.73 3.95
N SER A 163 16.14 18.05 3.87
CA SER A 163 16.39 18.98 4.99
C SER A 163 15.20 19.11 5.95
N ARG A 164 14.07 18.43 5.69
CA ARG A 164 12.87 18.52 6.53
C ARG A 164 13.11 17.78 7.86
N LYS A 165 13.25 18.52 8.95
CA LYS A 165 13.51 17.94 10.28
C LYS A 165 12.26 17.21 10.79
N LYS A 166 12.33 15.87 10.86
CA LYS A 166 11.28 14.99 11.41
C LYS A 166 10.82 15.38 12.83
N ALA A 167 11.66 16.05 13.61
CA ALA A 167 11.33 16.51 14.95
C ALA A 167 10.21 17.57 14.98
N PHE A 168 10.04 18.34 13.89
CA PHE A 168 8.98 19.33 13.73
C PHE A 168 7.73 18.78 13.04
N GLU A 169 7.71 17.48 12.70
CA GLU A 169 6.47 16.85 12.25
C GLU A 169 5.48 16.80 13.41
N GLU A 170 4.26 17.22 13.09
CA GLU A 170 3.20 17.31 14.05
C GLU A 170 2.59 15.95 14.36
N PRO A 171 1.94 15.81 15.53
CA PRO A 171 1.29 14.58 15.88
C PRO A 171 0.15 14.26 14.91
N ARG A 172 0.07 13.00 14.50
CA ARG A 172 -1.02 12.51 13.65
C ARG A 172 -2.38 12.76 14.32
N PRO A 173 -3.47 12.95 13.56
CA PRO A 173 -4.79 13.23 14.13
C PRO A 173 -5.30 12.18 15.12
N GLY A 174 -4.87 10.91 14.96
CA GLY A 174 -5.20 9.80 15.84
C GLY A 174 -4.45 9.77 17.17
N PHE A 175 -3.36 10.52 17.32
CA PHE A 175 -2.55 10.52 18.52
C PHE A 175 -3.27 11.16 19.70
N HIS A 176 -3.14 10.56 20.87
CA HIS A 176 -3.78 11.05 22.09
C HIS A 176 -2.88 10.89 23.31
N GLY A 177 -3.03 11.80 24.27
CA GLY A 177 -2.17 11.89 25.45
C GLY A 177 -2.65 12.98 26.41
N VAL A 178 -1.86 13.21 27.46
CA VAL A 178 -2.09 14.33 28.38
C VAL A 178 -1.54 15.59 27.73
N LEU A 179 -2.29 16.70 27.77
CA LEU A 179 -1.82 17.96 27.20
C LEU A 179 -0.61 18.48 27.99
N GLY A 180 0.45 18.88 27.29
CA GLY A 180 1.63 19.45 27.91
C GLY A 180 2.55 20.12 26.89
N PHE A 181 3.62 20.73 27.37
CA PHE A 181 4.60 21.40 26.51
C PHE A 181 5.62 20.41 25.97
N ASN A 182 5.78 20.38 24.64
CA ASN A 182 6.84 19.60 24.02
C ASN A 182 8.19 20.31 24.24
N PRO A 183 9.21 19.63 24.80
CA PRO A 183 10.51 20.24 25.12
C PRO A 183 11.33 20.63 23.88
N VAL A 184 11.02 20.09 22.70
CA VAL A 184 11.71 20.37 21.43
C VAL A 184 11.06 21.52 20.68
N THR A 185 9.74 21.51 20.57
CA THR A 185 9.00 22.49 19.76
C THR A 185 8.48 23.69 20.57
N GLY A 186 8.39 23.56 21.89
CA GLY A 186 7.79 24.56 22.78
C GLY A 186 6.28 24.71 22.61
N ARG A 187 5.65 23.91 21.75
CA ARG A 187 4.19 23.95 21.49
C ARG A 187 3.46 23.08 22.49
N GLU A 188 2.22 23.48 22.80
CA GLU A 188 1.30 22.66 23.58
C GLU A 188 0.72 21.56 22.70
N GLU A 189 1.05 20.30 23.01
CA GLU A 189 0.58 19.13 22.27
C GLU A 189 0.30 17.95 23.23
N PRO A 190 -0.48 16.94 22.81
CA PRO A 190 -0.65 15.74 23.61
C PRO A 190 0.70 15.04 23.82
N LEU A 191 0.98 14.59 25.04
CA LEU A 191 2.19 13.85 25.39
C LEU A 191 1.82 12.42 25.83
N TYR A 192 2.59 11.45 25.36
CA TYR A 192 2.40 10.04 25.69
C TYR A 192 3.73 9.38 26.11
N PRO A 193 3.80 8.73 27.28
CA PRO A 193 5.04 8.12 27.76
C PRO A 193 5.57 7.04 26.82
N ASN A 194 6.84 7.18 26.42
CA ASN A 194 7.49 6.22 25.51
C ASN A 194 7.54 4.80 26.09
N ALA A 195 7.77 4.65 27.41
CA ALA A 195 7.79 3.34 28.07
C ALA A 195 6.45 2.60 27.92
N LYS A 196 5.31 3.30 28.09
CA LYS A 196 3.99 2.70 27.90
C LYS A 196 3.79 2.22 26.46
N ARG A 197 4.28 2.97 25.47
CA ARG A 197 4.22 2.57 24.05
C ARG A 197 5.08 1.33 23.79
N GLN A 198 6.32 1.33 24.27
CA GLN A 198 7.22 0.19 24.07
C GLN A 198 6.68 -1.09 24.72
N LEU A 199 6.09 -0.99 25.92
CA LEU A 199 5.43 -2.13 26.56
C LEU A 199 4.28 -2.67 25.71
N ARG A 200 3.44 -1.81 25.12
CA ARG A 200 2.37 -2.25 24.20
C ARG A 200 2.92 -3.00 23.00
N ILE A 201 3.98 -2.48 22.39
CA ILE A 201 4.62 -3.10 21.22
C ILE A 201 5.20 -4.46 21.57
N TYR A 202 6.06 -4.54 22.59
CA TYR A 202 6.81 -5.77 22.88
C TYR A 202 5.98 -6.84 23.61
N LEU A 203 5.00 -6.46 24.44
CA LEU A 203 4.22 -7.44 25.23
C LEU A 203 2.91 -7.85 24.58
N VAL A 204 2.36 -7.06 23.64
CA VAL A 204 1.08 -7.39 22.99
C VAL A 204 1.27 -7.56 21.49
N SER A 205 1.81 -6.55 20.82
CA SER A 205 1.89 -6.58 19.35
C SER A 205 2.85 -7.64 18.82
N LEU A 206 4.05 -7.74 19.39
CA LEU A 206 5.04 -8.71 18.94
C LEU A 206 4.57 -10.17 19.18
N PRO A 207 4.06 -10.56 20.36
CA PRO A 207 3.50 -11.90 20.56
C PRO A 207 2.32 -12.20 19.64
N PHE A 208 1.46 -11.21 19.37
CA PHE A 208 0.37 -11.37 18.40
C PHE A 208 0.88 -11.68 17.00
N VAL A 209 1.87 -10.94 16.50
CA VAL A 209 2.48 -11.20 15.19
C VAL A 209 3.09 -12.61 15.15
N LEU A 210 3.84 -13.00 16.18
CA LEU A 210 4.45 -14.34 16.26
C LEU A 210 3.39 -15.46 16.28
N LEU A 211 2.28 -15.27 16.99
CA LEU A 211 1.16 -16.20 16.99
C LEU A 211 0.53 -16.34 15.60
N CYS A 212 0.32 -15.23 14.89
CA CYS A 212 -0.20 -15.26 13.52
C CYS A 212 0.76 -15.97 12.55
N LEU A 213 2.07 -15.77 12.70
CA LEU A 213 3.08 -16.48 11.91
C LEU A 213 3.06 -17.98 12.19
N TYR A 214 2.91 -18.39 13.45
CA TYR A 214 2.77 -19.80 13.81
C TYR A 214 1.50 -20.42 13.21
N ILE A 215 0.36 -19.73 13.27
CA ILE A 215 -0.90 -20.17 12.66
C ILE A 215 -0.74 -20.33 11.14
N SER A 216 -0.06 -19.39 10.48
CA SER A 216 0.25 -19.48 9.05
C SER A 216 1.04 -20.75 8.70
N LEU A 217 2.10 -21.04 9.45
CA LEU A 217 2.88 -22.27 9.25
C LEU A 217 2.03 -23.52 9.47
N TYR A 218 1.12 -23.51 10.45
CA TYR A 218 0.21 -24.62 10.69
C TYR A 218 -0.77 -24.83 9.53
N VAL A 219 -1.35 -23.75 8.97
CA VAL A 219 -2.21 -23.82 7.78
C VAL A 219 -1.43 -24.36 6.57
N MET A 220 -0.18 -23.93 6.39
CA MET A 220 0.70 -24.47 5.35
C MET A 220 0.93 -25.99 5.53
N MET A 221 1.15 -26.46 6.76
CA MET A 221 1.28 -27.91 7.02
C MET A 221 0.01 -28.69 6.68
N ILE A 222 -1.17 -28.14 6.99
CA ILE A 222 -2.46 -28.74 6.60
C ILE A 222 -2.57 -28.84 5.07
N TYR A 223 -2.15 -27.80 4.34
CA TYR A 223 -2.12 -27.82 2.88
C TYR A 223 -1.28 -28.98 2.34
N PHE A 224 -0.05 -29.15 2.83
CA PHE A 224 0.82 -30.25 2.37
C PHE A 224 0.27 -31.63 2.74
N LEU A 225 -0.37 -31.78 3.91
CA LEU A 225 -1.04 -33.03 4.28
C LEU A 225 -2.22 -33.34 3.33
N MET A 226 -3.00 -32.32 2.99
CA MET A 226 -4.11 -32.45 2.04
C MET A 226 -3.63 -32.79 0.64
N GLU A 227 -2.54 -32.15 0.18
CA GLU A 227 -1.92 -32.43 -1.12
C GLU A 227 -1.39 -33.87 -1.19
N GLY A 228 -0.69 -34.33 -0.16
CA GLY A 228 -0.21 -35.71 -0.07
C GLY A 228 -1.35 -36.74 -0.04
N TRP A 229 -2.46 -36.42 0.65
CA TRP A 229 -3.65 -37.26 0.66
C TRP A 229 -4.29 -37.35 -0.73
N VAL A 230 -4.47 -36.23 -1.44
CA VAL A 230 -5.02 -36.26 -2.80
C VAL A 230 -4.12 -37.01 -3.77
N LEU A 231 -2.80 -36.87 -3.64
CA LEU A 231 -1.84 -37.59 -4.45
C LEU A 231 -1.97 -39.11 -4.26
N SER A 232 -2.12 -39.59 -3.02
CA SER A 232 -2.33 -41.02 -2.75
C SER A 232 -3.60 -41.58 -3.43
N ILE A 233 -4.69 -40.81 -3.49
CA ILE A 233 -5.92 -41.21 -4.19
C ILE A 233 -5.71 -41.28 -5.70
N HIS A 234 -4.93 -40.34 -6.26
CA HIS A 234 -4.62 -40.32 -7.69
C HIS A 234 -3.73 -41.49 -8.09
N ASP A 235 -2.72 -41.82 -7.28
CA ASP A 235 -1.80 -42.93 -7.53
C ASP A 235 -2.52 -44.29 -7.45
N GLU A 236 -3.49 -44.43 -6.53
CA GLU A 236 -4.29 -45.66 -6.42
C GLU A 236 -5.23 -45.87 -7.61
N ASN A 237 -5.86 -44.81 -8.13
CA ASN A 237 -6.85 -44.91 -9.22
C ASN A 237 -6.72 -43.75 -10.23
N PRO A 238 -5.72 -43.80 -11.14
CA PRO A 238 -5.45 -42.70 -12.06
C PRO A 238 -6.57 -42.57 -13.10
N THR A 239 -7.51 -41.67 -12.80
CA THR A 239 -8.64 -41.30 -13.66
C THR A 239 -8.65 -39.80 -13.91
N PHE A 240 -9.31 -39.37 -14.98
CA PHE A 240 -9.47 -37.94 -15.31
C PHE A 240 -9.98 -37.11 -14.12
N TRP A 241 -10.95 -37.62 -13.36
CA TRP A 241 -11.51 -36.96 -12.17
C TRP A 241 -10.49 -36.82 -11.03
N THR A 242 -9.67 -37.84 -10.78
CA THR A 242 -8.59 -37.76 -9.79
C THR A 242 -7.47 -36.79 -10.23
N GLY A 243 -7.24 -36.64 -11.53
CA GLY A 243 -6.32 -35.62 -12.06
C GLY A 243 -6.83 -34.19 -11.81
N LEU A 244 -8.14 -33.95 -11.90
CA LEU A 244 -8.74 -32.67 -11.54
C LEU A 244 -8.65 -32.40 -10.03
N LEU A 245 -8.79 -33.44 -9.20
CA LEU A 245 -8.73 -33.35 -7.73
C LEU A 245 -7.37 -32.80 -7.25
N LEU A 246 -6.26 -33.10 -7.94
CA LEU A 246 -4.91 -32.59 -7.61
C LEU A 246 -4.82 -31.05 -7.54
N PHE A 247 -5.65 -30.32 -8.30
CA PHE A 247 -5.64 -28.86 -8.30
C PHE A 247 -6.44 -28.26 -7.13
N ILE A 248 -7.35 -29.02 -6.53
CA ILE A 248 -8.27 -28.52 -5.50
C ILE A 248 -7.53 -28.03 -4.24
N PRO A 249 -6.58 -28.79 -3.64
CA PRO A 249 -5.81 -28.34 -2.48
C PRO A 249 -5.13 -26.99 -2.68
N SER A 250 -4.51 -26.78 -3.84
CA SER A 250 -3.78 -25.56 -4.17
C SER A 250 -4.71 -24.36 -4.36
N ILE A 251 -5.89 -24.55 -4.97
CA ILE A 251 -6.92 -23.50 -5.09
C ILE A 251 -7.45 -23.12 -3.71
N ILE A 252 -7.77 -24.12 -2.87
CA ILE A 252 -8.24 -23.87 -1.49
C ILE A 252 -7.19 -23.09 -0.71
N TYR A 253 -5.93 -23.53 -0.76
CA TYR A 253 -4.82 -22.87 -0.06
C TYR A 253 -4.65 -21.42 -0.53
N ALA A 254 -4.70 -21.14 -1.83
CA ALA A 254 -4.62 -19.78 -2.37
C ALA A 254 -5.74 -18.87 -1.83
N VAL A 255 -6.98 -19.37 -1.79
CA VAL A 255 -8.13 -18.61 -1.24
C VAL A 255 -7.96 -18.36 0.26
N VAL A 256 -7.50 -19.36 1.02
CA VAL A 256 -7.26 -19.25 2.46
C VAL A 256 -6.18 -18.21 2.75
N ILE A 257 -5.07 -18.23 2.02
CA ILE A 257 -3.98 -17.25 2.19
C ILE A 257 -4.46 -15.83 1.92
N GLU A 258 -5.23 -15.60 0.86
CA GLU A 258 -5.77 -14.27 0.57
C GLU A 258 -6.73 -13.78 1.66
N ALA A 259 -7.60 -14.66 2.17
CA ALA A 259 -8.47 -14.35 3.29
C ALA A 259 -7.67 -14.04 4.57
N MET A 260 -6.61 -14.80 4.85
CA MET A 260 -5.71 -14.57 6.00
C MET A 260 -4.97 -13.23 5.89
N ASN A 261 -4.46 -12.87 4.70
CA ASN A 261 -3.81 -11.58 4.46
C ASN A 261 -4.76 -10.41 4.75
N LEU A 262 -6.01 -10.51 4.30
CA LEU A 262 -7.04 -9.50 4.54
C LEU A 262 -7.35 -9.34 6.04
N VAL A 263 -7.62 -10.46 6.74
CA VAL A 263 -7.93 -10.45 8.17
C VAL A 263 -6.76 -9.93 8.99
N TYR A 264 -5.55 -10.37 8.68
CA TYR A 264 -4.35 -9.92 9.38
C TYR A 264 -4.08 -8.43 9.15
N ARG A 265 -4.32 -7.91 7.94
CA ARG A 265 -4.19 -6.47 7.66
C ARG A 265 -5.11 -5.64 8.57
N TYR A 266 -6.39 -6.01 8.68
CA TYR A 266 -7.31 -5.32 9.60
C TYR A 266 -6.86 -5.40 11.05
N ALA A 267 -6.38 -6.57 11.49
CA ALA A 267 -5.85 -6.73 12.85
C ALA A 267 -4.59 -5.90 13.09
N ALA A 268 -3.67 -5.85 12.12
CA ALA A 268 -2.44 -5.07 12.19
C ALA A 268 -2.71 -3.56 12.21
N GLU A 269 -3.68 -3.07 11.42
CA GLU A 269 -4.16 -1.68 11.46
C GLU A 269 -4.72 -1.33 12.84
N PHE A 270 -5.64 -2.16 13.36
CA PHE A 270 -6.22 -1.96 14.70
C PHE A 270 -5.17 -1.94 15.80
N LEU A 271 -4.23 -2.89 15.78
CA LEU A 271 -3.18 -3.02 16.78
C LEU A 271 -2.19 -1.85 16.73
N THR A 272 -1.83 -1.40 15.52
CA THR A 272 -0.92 -0.27 15.33
C THR A 272 -1.60 1.06 15.70
N ASP A 273 -2.91 1.19 15.49
CA ASP A 273 -3.70 2.31 16.01
C ASP A 273 -3.69 2.32 17.54
N TRP A 274 -3.84 1.16 18.16
CA TRP A 274 -3.81 0.99 19.61
C TRP A 274 -2.43 1.26 20.25
N GLU A 275 -1.34 1.04 19.52
CA GLU A 275 0.03 1.39 19.96
C GLU A 275 0.21 2.90 20.17
N ASN A 276 -0.63 3.75 19.57
CA ASN A 276 -0.65 5.20 19.72
C ASN A 276 0.69 5.88 19.34
N HIS A 277 1.09 5.71 18.07
CA HIS A 277 2.24 6.39 17.49
C HIS A 277 2.00 7.91 17.34
N ARG A 278 3.01 8.73 17.67
CA ARG A 278 2.94 10.19 17.54
C ARG A 278 2.95 10.63 16.08
N LEU A 279 3.90 10.13 15.30
CA LEU A 279 4.11 10.54 13.91
C LEU A 279 3.44 9.57 12.95
N GLU A 280 2.92 10.10 11.84
CA GLU A 280 2.35 9.28 10.77
C GLU A 280 3.41 8.39 10.12
N SER A 281 4.63 8.90 9.93
CA SER A 281 5.77 8.12 9.44
C SER A 281 6.11 6.93 10.34
N SER A 282 6.09 7.11 11.67
CA SER A 282 6.31 6.03 12.64
C SER A 282 5.18 4.99 12.60
N TYR A 283 3.92 5.44 12.53
CA TYR A 283 2.76 4.57 12.41
C TYR A 283 2.85 3.69 11.15
N GLN A 284 3.08 4.31 9.99
CA GLN A 284 3.19 3.62 8.72
C GLN A 284 4.34 2.61 8.72
N ASN A 285 5.52 2.97 9.23
CA ASN A 285 6.65 2.05 9.32
C ASN A 285 6.35 0.79 10.15
N HIS A 286 5.67 0.95 11.28
CA HIS A 286 5.30 -0.19 12.13
C HIS A 286 4.19 -1.04 11.51
N LEU A 287 3.21 -0.41 10.86
CA LEU A 287 2.16 -1.12 10.14
C LEU A 287 2.74 -1.92 8.96
N ILE A 288 3.57 -1.27 8.14
CA ILE A 288 4.27 -1.88 7.01
C ILE A 288 5.11 -3.06 7.49
N LEU A 289 5.89 -2.91 8.57
CA LEU A 289 6.70 -4.01 9.10
C LEU A 289 5.84 -5.22 9.49
N LYS A 290 4.73 -5.01 10.21
CA LYS A 290 3.84 -6.10 10.62
C LYS A 290 3.23 -6.82 9.43
N VAL A 291 2.72 -6.08 8.45
CA VAL A 291 2.08 -6.62 7.23
C VAL A 291 3.11 -7.30 6.33
N LEU A 292 4.28 -6.69 6.15
CA LEU A 292 5.34 -7.21 5.29
C LEU A 292 5.88 -8.54 5.82
N VAL A 293 6.15 -8.65 7.12
CA VAL A 293 6.65 -9.91 7.70
C VAL A 293 5.63 -11.03 7.52
N PHE A 294 4.35 -10.76 7.80
CA PHE A 294 3.29 -11.76 7.63
C PHE A 294 3.09 -12.18 6.17
N ASN A 295 2.99 -11.21 5.25
CA ASN A 295 2.84 -11.48 3.82
C ASN A 295 4.06 -12.22 3.25
N PHE A 296 5.27 -11.86 3.68
CA PHE A 296 6.51 -12.56 3.32
C PHE A 296 6.45 -14.03 3.73
N PHE A 297 6.10 -14.31 4.99
CA PHE A 297 5.96 -15.69 5.45
C PHE A 297 4.88 -16.46 4.68
N ASN A 298 3.68 -15.89 4.50
CA ASN A 298 2.61 -16.56 3.75
C ASN A 298 2.97 -16.86 2.29
N CYS A 299 3.73 -15.97 1.65
CA CYS A 299 4.12 -16.12 0.25
C CYS A 299 5.27 -17.13 0.08
N PHE A 300 6.29 -17.07 0.94
CA PHE A 300 7.52 -17.82 0.74
C PHE A 300 7.65 -19.08 1.59
N ALA A 301 6.87 -19.25 2.67
CA ALA A 301 7.01 -20.43 3.56
C ALA A 301 6.78 -21.75 2.81
N SER A 302 5.75 -21.83 1.96
CA SER A 302 5.49 -23.03 1.16
C SER A 302 6.61 -23.31 0.17
N LEU A 303 7.16 -22.28 -0.49
CA LEU A 303 8.30 -22.40 -1.39
C LEU A 303 9.56 -22.86 -0.66
N PHE A 304 9.83 -22.33 0.54
CA PHE A 304 10.94 -22.78 1.37
C PHE A 304 10.78 -24.24 1.82
N TYR A 305 9.55 -24.65 2.14
CA TYR A 305 9.26 -26.03 2.49
C TYR A 305 9.50 -26.97 1.30
N ILE A 306 9.03 -26.62 0.10
CA ILE A 306 9.28 -27.38 -1.13
C ILE A 306 10.79 -27.46 -1.41
N ALA A 307 11.50 -26.34 -1.34
CA ALA A 307 12.91 -26.27 -1.69
C ALA A 307 13.83 -27.04 -0.71
N PHE A 308 13.62 -26.87 0.60
CA PHE A 308 14.57 -27.33 1.62
C PHE A 308 14.13 -28.60 2.34
N VAL A 309 12.83 -28.83 2.51
CA VAL A 309 12.29 -30.02 3.19
C VAL A 309 11.98 -31.12 2.17
N MET A 310 11.14 -30.83 1.16
CA MET A 310 10.81 -31.81 0.12
C MET A 310 11.93 -32.01 -0.90
N ARG A 311 12.71 -30.96 -1.17
CA ARG A 311 13.81 -30.93 -2.17
C ARG A 311 13.34 -31.28 -3.59
N ASP A 312 12.10 -30.96 -3.91
CA ASP A 312 11.54 -31.14 -5.25
C ASP A 312 11.70 -29.85 -6.08
N MET A 313 12.73 -29.82 -6.92
CA MET A 313 13.04 -28.67 -7.76
C MET A 313 12.05 -28.50 -8.92
N ALA A 314 11.41 -29.58 -9.38
CA ALA A 314 10.41 -29.50 -10.44
C ALA A 314 9.14 -28.82 -9.91
N LEU A 315 8.63 -29.30 -8.76
CA LEU A 315 7.49 -28.68 -8.08
C LEU A 315 7.80 -27.23 -7.70
N LEU A 316 9.02 -26.94 -7.23
CA LEU A 316 9.43 -25.57 -6.92
C LEU A 316 9.37 -24.65 -8.14
N ARG A 317 9.94 -25.08 -9.28
CA ARG A 317 9.92 -24.30 -10.54
C ARG A 317 8.48 -24.04 -10.98
N HIS A 318 7.62 -25.06 -10.98
CA HIS A 318 6.20 -24.92 -11.35
C HIS A 318 5.42 -24.01 -10.41
N SER A 319 5.58 -24.16 -9.09
CA SER A 319 4.89 -23.33 -8.10
C SER A 319 5.36 -21.89 -8.14
N LEU A 320 6.66 -21.64 -8.32
CA LEU A 320 7.21 -20.29 -8.43
C LEU A 320 6.77 -19.59 -9.73
N ALA A 321 6.81 -20.29 -10.87
CA ALA A 321 6.32 -19.75 -12.14
C ALA A 321 4.82 -19.45 -12.09
N THR A 322 4.02 -20.38 -11.55
CA THR A 322 2.58 -20.19 -11.37
C THR A 322 2.30 -18.99 -10.47
N LEU A 323 2.95 -18.91 -9.30
CA LEU A 323 2.74 -17.80 -8.36
C LEU A 323 3.11 -16.47 -9.01
N LEU A 324 4.29 -16.35 -9.62
CA LEU A 324 4.73 -15.10 -10.22
C LEU A 324 3.84 -14.68 -11.39
N ILE A 325 3.57 -15.57 -12.35
CA ILE A 325 2.81 -15.21 -13.56
C ILE A 325 1.34 -14.98 -13.24
N THR A 326 0.69 -15.92 -12.54
CA THR A 326 -0.75 -15.80 -12.27
C THR A 326 -1.03 -14.67 -11.29
N SER A 327 -0.23 -14.49 -10.23
CA SER A 327 -0.41 -13.38 -9.30
C SER A 327 -0.19 -12.04 -9.98
N GLN A 328 0.85 -11.88 -10.81
CA GLN A 328 1.06 -10.62 -11.54
C GLN A 328 -0.12 -10.29 -12.46
N ILE A 329 -0.63 -11.25 -13.23
CA ILE A 329 -1.79 -11.03 -14.11
C ILE A 329 -3.04 -10.66 -13.30
N LEU A 330 -3.34 -11.45 -12.26
CA LEU A 330 -4.52 -11.20 -11.41
C LEU A 330 -4.43 -9.86 -10.69
N ASN A 331 -3.26 -9.51 -10.14
CA ASN A 331 -3.03 -8.23 -9.48
C ASN A 331 -3.26 -7.07 -10.45
N GLN A 332 -2.74 -7.12 -11.68
CA GLN A 332 -2.99 -6.05 -12.65
C GLN A 332 -4.46 -5.90 -13.03
N ILE A 333 -5.20 -7.03 -13.10
CA ILE A 333 -6.64 -7.01 -13.32
C ILE A 333 -7.35 -6.34 -12.14
N MET A 334 -7.03 -6.74 -10.91
CA MET A 334 -7.70 -6.28 -9.70
C MET A 334 -7.33 -4.84 -9.32
N GLU A 335 -6.09 -4.43 -9.54
CA GLU A 335 -5.54 -3.13 -9.17
C GLU A 335 -5.93 -2.03 -10.17
N ALA A 336 -5.83 -2.31 -11.47
CA ALA A 336 -5.98 -1.27 -12.50
C ALA A 336 -7.19 -1.51 -13.41
N PHE A 337 -7.28 -2.67 -14.08
CA PHE A 337 -8.26 -2.85 -15.15
C PHE A 337 -9.71 -2.89 -14.66
N LEU A 338 -9.99 -3.66 -13.60
CA LEU A 338 -11.32 -3.81 -13.05
C LEU A 338 -11.83 -2.48 -12.44
N PRO A 339 -11.08 -1.77 -11.57
CA PRO A 339 -11.50 -0.47 -11.06
C PRO A 339 -11.71 0.56 -12.17
N TYR A 340 -10.80 0.64 -13.15
CA TYR A 340 -10.94 1.56 -14.28
C TYR A 340 -12.22 1.29 -15.08
N TRP A 341 -12.51 0.02 -15.37
CA TRP A 341 -13.70 -0.35 -16.12
C TRP A 341 -14.99 -0.08 -15.34
N LEU A 342 -15.03 -0.40 -14.05
CA LEU A 342 -16.14 -0.09 -13.15
C LEU A 342 -16.38 1.43 -13.10
N GLN A 343 -15.31 2.21 -12.96
CA GLN A 343 -15.37 3.67 -12.89
C GLN A 343 -15.87 4.26 -14.22
N ARG A 344 -15.38 3.78 -15.36
CA ARG A 344 -15.83 4.23 -16.68
C ARG A 344 -17.31 3.91 -16.90
N ARG A 345 -17.78 2.74 -16.46
CA ARG A 345 -19.20 2.37 -16.51
C ARG A 345 -20.06 3.28 -15.63
N ARG A 346 -19.62 3.58 -14.39
CA ARG A 346 -20.32 4.47 -13.46
C ARG A 346 -20.42 5.89 -14.02
N ASN A 347 -19.31 6.45 -14.52
CA ASN A 347 -19.28 7.77 -15.14
C ASN A 347 -20.25 7.88 -16.33
N LYS A 348 -20.29 6.86 -17.20
CA LYS A 348 -21.24 6.83 -18.33
C LYS A 348 -22.70 6.77 -17.88
N LYS A 349 -23.01 6.01 -16.82
CA LYS A 349 -24.36 5.95 -16.23
C LYS A 349 -24.75 7.30 -15.60
N MET A 350 -23.84 7.95 -14.89
CA MET A 350 -24.09 9.24 -14.23
C MET A 350 -24.29 10.37 -15.24
N VAL A 351 -23.43 10.48 -16.27
CA VAL A 351 -23.61 11.47 -17.35
C VAL A 351 -24.99 11.33 -18.01
N ARG A 352 -25.43 10.09 -18.28
CA ARG A 352 -26.78 9.82 -18.82
C ARG A 352 -27.89 10.27 -17.86
N LYS A 353 -27.74 10.03 -16.55
CA LYS A 353 -28.71 10.50 -15.53
C LYS A 353 -28.78 12.02 -15.45
N VAL A 354 -27.63 12.71 -15.44
CA VAL A 354 -27.55 14.17 -15.40
C VAL A 354 -28.15 14.79 -16.67
N GLN A 355 -27.83 14.25 -17.84
CA GLN A 355 -28.43 14.68 -19.11
C GLN A 355 -29.95 14.51 -19.09
N LYS A 356 -30.45 13.35 -18.63
CA LYS A 356 -31.89 13.08 -18.52
C LYS A 356 -32.59 14.05 -17.55
N ARG A 357 -31.98 14.38 -16.40
CA ARG A 357 -32.53 15.37 -15.45
C ARG A 357 -32.51 16.79 -16.02
N ARG A 358 -31.42 17.22 -16.67
CA ARG A 358 -31.33 18.52 -17.33
C ARG A 358 -32.41 18.71 -18.41
N THR A 359 -32.70 17.66 -19.17
CA THR A 359 -33.79 17.70 -20.16
C THR A 359 -35.19 17.71 -19.54
N LEU A 360 -35.35 17.22 -18.31
CA LEU A 360 -36.62 17.18 -17.58
C LEU A 360 -36.94 18.49 -16.83
N GLU A 361 -35.92 19.16 -16.29
CA GLU A 361 -36.12 20.32 -15.39
C GLU A 361 -35.86 21.69 -16.03
N GLY A 362 -35.26 21.76 -17.22
CA GLY A 362 -35.06 23.02 -17.96
C GLY A 362 -34.22 24.10 -17.26
N LYS A 363 -33.67 23.83 -16.07
CA LYS A 363 -32.86 24.74 -15.24
C LYS A 363 -31.58 24.07 -14.76
N ALA A 364 -30.56 24.88 -14.49
CA ALA A 364 -29.33 24.43 -13.85
C ALA A 364 -29.63 23.90 -12.43
N LEU A 365 -29.14 22.70 -12.12
CA LEU A 365 -29.32 22.05 -10.81
C LEU A 365 -28.79 22.96 -9.68
N PRO A 366 -29.44 23.00 -8.50
CA PRO A 366 -28.92 23.71 -7.32
C PRO A 366 -27.51 23.25 -6.94
N LEU A 367 -26.69 24.17 -6.39
CA LEU A 367 -25.30 23.88 -6.00
C LEU A 367 -25.20 22.67 -5.05
N GLU A 368 -26.13 22.52 -4.10
CA GLU A 368 -26.14 21.38 -3.17
C GLU A 368 -26.32 20.04 -3.89
N GLU A 369 -27.19 19.96 -4.90
CA GLU A 369 -27.35 18.74 -5.70
C GLU A 369 -26.15 18.48 -6.61
N GLN A 370 -25.53 19.54 -7.15
CA GLN A 370 -24.28 19.40 -7.91
C GLN A 370 -23.17 18.86 -7.03
N VAL A 371 -23.01 19.40 -5.81
CA VAL A 371 -22.03 18.95 -4.82
C VAL A 371 -22.32 17.51 -4.37
N ARG A 372 -23.59 17.12 -4.17
CA ARG A 372 -23.92 15.71 -3.86
C ARG A 372 -23.60 14.77 -5.02
N LEU A 373 -23.86 15.17 -6.26
CA LEU A 373 -23.51 14.40 -7.45
C LEU A 373 -21.99 14.31 -7.66
N GLU A 374 -21.24 15.38 -7.35
CA GLU A 374 -19.78 15.39 -7.36
C GLU A 374 -19.18 14.58 -6.21
N ALA A 375 -19.78 14.62 -5.02
CA ALA A 375 -19.41 13.76 -3.90
C ALA A 375 -19.62 12.27 -4.24
N ASP A 376 -20.71 11.93 -4.93
CA ASP A 376 -20.96 10.58 -5.49
C ASP A 376 -19.99 10.20 -6.62
N MET A 377 -19.31 11.16 -7.26
CA MET A 377 -18.21 10.91 -8.20
C MET A 377 -16.87 10.69 -7.49
N SER A 378 -16.66 11.35 -6.34
CA SER A 378 -15.40 11.35 -5.58
C SER A 378 -15.16 10.11 -4.70
N THR A 379 -16.19 9.31 -4.43
CA THR A 379 -16.13 8.20 -3.45
C THR A 379 -15.16 7.07 -3.83
N TYR A 380 -14.46 7.14 -4.96
CA TYR A 380 -13.52 6.12 -5.44
C TYR A 380 -12.41 6.70 -6.34
N LEU A 381 -12.00 7.95 -6.11
CA LEU A 381 -10.68 8.37 -6.58
C LEU A 381 -9.69 7.80 -5.55
N GLY A 382 -9.19 6.60 -5.85
CA GLY A 382 -8.08 5.98 -5.13
C GLY A 382 -6.85 6.85 -5.15
#